data_AF-A0A108U451-F1
#
_entry.id   AF-A0A108U451-F1
#
_cell.length_a   1.000
_cell.length_b   1.000
_cell.length_c   1.000
_cell.angle_alpha   90.00
_cell.angle_beta   90.00
_cell.angle_gamma   90.00
#
_symmetry.space_group_name_H-M   'P 1'
#
loop_
_entity.id
_entity.type
_entity.pdbx_description
1 polymer ?
#
loop_
_entity_poly.entity_id
_entity_poly.type
_entity_poly.pdbx_seq_one_letter_code
_entity_poly.pdbx_strand_id
1 'polypeptide(L)'
;METLGVYSNVRITGSGDDPHAEGYDCELYRENGQVFGLFYSSQGMVGDTPRGRLQDVRYDPVKRTLFFRAKLTLGQEINRDTGPDGRPSRDLFEFDGTLDGKRLSGSLTHRDGYRPSEPGERETVTLKLDRERSAQAREFAPASRKTWQAEDLPMGPQW
;
A
#
# COMPACT_ATOMS: atom_id res chain seq x y z
N MET A 1 16.02 11.07 -8.29
CA MET A 1 15.28 10.01 -7.58
C MET A 1 15.99 9.67 -6.28
N GLU A 2 15.23 9.47 -5.20
CA GLU A 2 15.72 8.98 -3.91
C GLU A 2 14.77 7.92 -3.37
N THR A 3 15.29 6.75 -2.97
CA THR A 3 14.54 5.73 -2.24
C THR A 3 14.51 6.08 -0.75
N LEU A 4 13.32 6.37 -0.23
CA LEU A 4 13.12 6.64 1.20
C LEU A 4 13.11 5.33 2.01
N GLY A 5 12.54 4.27 1.43
CA GLY A 5 12.61 2.93 1.98
C GLY A 5 11.38 2.08 1.69
N VAL A 6 11.52 0.78 1.97
CA VAL A 6 10.41 -0.17 2.07
C VAL A 6 10.12 -0.36 3.56
N TYR A 7 8.88 -0.15 3.95
CA TYR A 7 8.40 -0.26 5.32
C TYR A 7 7.37 -1.37 5.39
N SER A 8 7.47 -2.24 6.41
CA SER A 8 6.64 -3.43 6.51
C SER A 8 6.25 -3.77 7.95
N ASN A 9 5.04 -4.27 8.12
CA ASN A 9 4.66 -5.09 9.28
C ASN A 9 4.14 -6.48 8.87
N VAL A 10 4.37 -6.88 7.62
CA VAL A 10 3.89 -8.16 7.09
C VAL A 10 4.48 -9.32 7.89
N ARG A 11 3.62 -10.26 8.25
CA ARG A 11 3.97 -11.52 8.88
C ARG A 11 3.63 -12.64 7.93
N ILE A 12 4.57 -13.57 7.77
CA ILE A 12 4.34 -14.80 7.03
C ILE A 12 4.09 -15.91 8.04
N THR A 13 2.99 -16.62 7.88
CA THR A 13 2.59 -17.79 8.67
C THR A 13 2.36 -18.98 7.74
N GLY A 14 2.32 -20.19 8.30
CA GLY A 14 2.30 -21.43 7.50
C GLY A 14 3.70 -21.89 7.07
N SER A 15 3.79 -23.12 6.56
CA SER A 15 5.02 -23.72 6.04
C SER A 15 4.71 -24.64 4.86
N GLY A 16 5.70 -24.86 3.99
CA GLY A 16 5.54 -25.71 2.80
C GLY A 16 4.68 -25.04 1.72
N ASP A 17 3.62 -25.73 1.29
CA ASP A 17 2.81 -25.36 0.13
C ASP A 17 1.67 -24.36 0.42
N ASP A 18 1.51 -23.93 1.69
CA ASP A 18 0.41 -23.02 2.10
C ASP A 18 0.88 -21.80 2.92
N PRO A 19 1.89 -21.03 2.44
CA PRO A 19 2.34 -19.83 3.14
C PRO A 19 1.31 -18.70 3.01
N HIS A 20 0.97 -18.09 4.13
CA HIS A 20 0.06 -16.96 4.22
C HIS A 20 0.78 -15.71 4.70
N ALA A 21 0.50 -14.57 4.08
CA ALA A 21 0.97 -13.26 4.50
C ALA A 21 -0.19 -12.39 4.99
N GLU A 22 0.02 -11.75 6.15
CA GLU A 22 -0.89 -10.77 6.74
C GLU A 22 -0.14 -9.46 7.03
N GLY A 23 -0.77 -8.31 6.72
CA GLY A 23 -0.25 -6.99 7.07
C GLY A 23 -0.06 -6.07 5.87
N TYR A 24 0.79 -5.05 6.03
CA TYR A 24 0.96 -3.98 5.06
C TYR A 24 2.42 -3.71 4.75
N ASP A 25 2.65 -3.34 3.49
CA ASP A 25 3.92 -2.78 3.03
C ASP A 25 3.73 -1.42 2.37
N CYS A 26 4.72 -0.55 2.51
CA CYS A 26 4.76 0.74 1.85
C CYS A 26 6.17 1.00 1.30
N GLU A 27 6.27 1.17 0.01
CA GLU A 27 7.51 1.43 -0.72
C GLU A 27 7.50 2.89 -1.15
N LEU A 28 8.47 3.67 -0.65
CA LEU A 28 8.46 5.12 -0.76
C LEU A 28 9.69 5.66 -1.50
N TYR A 29 9.41 6.60 -2.40
CA TYR A 29 10.36 7.33 -3.21
C TYR A 29 10.16 8.83 -3.06
N ARG A 30 11.20 9.60 -3.39
CA ARG A 30 11.17 11.06 -3.45
C ARG A 30 11.85 11.58 -4.70
N GLU A 31 11.20 12.53 -5.35
CA GLU A 31 11.76 13.30 -6.45
C GLU A 31 11.28 14.75 -6.36
N ASN A 32 12.21 15.71 -6.43
CA ASN A 32 11.90 17.15 -6.38
C ASN A 32 11.01 17.54 -5.18
N GLY A 33 11.24 16.93 -4.02
CA GLY A 33 10.47 17.18 -2.79
C GLY A 33 9.11 16.47 -2.73
N GLN A 34 8.66 15.81 -3.80
CA GLN A 34 7.41 15.07 -3.83
C GLN A 34 7.64 13.62 -3.45
N VAL A 35 6.88 13.15 -2.45
CA VAL A 35 6.84 11.73 -2.06
C VAL A 35 5.81 11.00 -2.89
N PHE A 36 6.14 9.78 -3.31
CA PHE A 36 5.25 8.86 -4.03
C PHE A 36 5.69 7.42 -3.75
N GLY A 37 4.90 6.45 -4.19
CA GLY A 37 5.19 5.07 -3.85
C GLY A 37 4.05 4.10 -4.10
N LEU A 38 4.23 2.89 -3.59
CA LEU A 38 3.25 1.81 -3.62
C LEU A 38 2.84 1.42 -2.20
N PHE A 39 1.54 1.20 -2.01
CA PHE A 39 0.98 0.59 -0.81
C PHE A 39 0.49 -0.81 -1.15
N TYR A 40 0.78 -1.77 -0.27
CA TYR A 40 0.43 -3.17 -0.42
C TYR A 40 -0.38 -3.62 0.79
N SER A 41 -1.37 -4.49 0.57
CA SER A 41 -2.10 -5.16 1.64
C SER A 41 -2.06 -6.67 1.42
N SER A 42 -1.44 -7.38 2.34
CA SER A 42 -1.36 -8.83 2.35
C SER A 42 -2.46 -9.40 3.24
N GLN A 43 -3.33 -10.22 2.67
CA GLN A 43 -4.42 -10.91 3.38
C GLN A 43 -4.69 -12.28 2.73
N GLY A 44 -3.70 -13.18 2.75
CA GLY A 44 -3.88 -14.50 2.14
C GLY A 44 -2.59 -15.16 1.70
N MET A 45 -2.69 -16.07 0.73
CA MET A 45 -1.56 -16.79 0.18
C MET A 45 -0.48 -15.84 -0.38
N VAL A 46 0.78 -16.19 -0.18
CA VAL A 46 1.91 -15.43 -0.74
C VAL A 46 1.92 -15.55 -2.27
N GLY A 47 2.17 -14.44 -2.97
CA GLY A 47 2.44 -14.44 -4.41
C GLY A 47 1.77 -13.28 -5.16
N ASP A 48 0.49 -13.04 -4.87
CA ASP A 48 -0.35 -12.09 -5.60
C ASP A 48 -0.86 -10.96 -4.69
N THR A 49 0.06 -10.28 -3.98
CA THR A 49 -0.32 -9.23 -3.03
C THR A 49 -0.90 -8.00 -3.76
N PRO A 50 -2.17 -7.63 -3.50
CA PRO A 50 -2.78 -6.42 -4.03
C PRO A 50 -1.98 -5.15 -3.69
N ARG A 51 -1.89 -4.24 -4.66
CA ARG A 51 -1.12 -3.00 -4.51
C ARG A 51 -1.72 -1.83 -5.23
N GLY A 52 -1.43 -0.63 -4.73
CA GLY A 52 -1.91 0.62 -5.31
C GLY A 52 -0.85 1.70 -5.26
N ARG A 53 -0.86 2.57 -6.27
CA ARG A 53 -0.08 3.83 -6.23
C ARG A 53 -0.63 4.72 -5.14
N LEU A 54 0.27 5.39 -4.42
CA LEU A 54 -0.11 6.44 -3.49
C LEU A 54 -0.73 7.62 -4.24
N GLN A 55 -1.85 8.10 -3.72
CA GLN A 55 -2.65 9.22 -4.20
C GLN A 55 -2.77 10.27 -3.10
N ASP A 56 -3.06 11.51 -3.48
CA ASP A 56 -3.25 12.64 -2.56
C ASP A 56 -2.13 12.77 -1.51
N VAL A 57 -0.89 12.47 -1.92
CA VAL A 57 0.25 12.40 -0.99
C VAL A 57 0.59 13.79 -0.47
N ARG A 58 0.60 13.94 0.86
CA ARG A 58 1.00 15.16 1.56
C ARG A 58 2.10 14.80 2.54
N TYR A 59 3.28 15.38 2.35
CA TYR A 59 4.43 15.15 3.21
C TYR A 59 5.00 16.48 3.72
N ASP A 60 5.13 16.60 5.04
CA ASP A 60 5.84 17.70 5.69
C ASP A 60 7.16 17.15 6.24
N PRO A 61 8.33 17.50 5.65
CA PRO A 61 9.61 16.98 6.10
C PRO A 61 10.04 17.53 7.47
N VAL A 62 9.51 18.68 7.89
CA VAL A 62 9.84 19.31 9.18
C VAL A 62 9.08 18.60 10.30
N LYS A 63 7.77 18.41 10.12
CA LYS A 63 6.92 17.69 11.09
C LYS A 63 6.99 16.17 10.94
N ARG A 64 7.62 15.69 9.87
CA ARG A 64 7.67 14.28 9.47
C ARG A 64 6.30 13.64 9.28
N THR A 65 5.26 14.45 9.03
CA THR A 65 3.92 13.95 8.83
C THR A 65 3.74 13.49 7.39
N LEU A 66 3.15 12.32 7.20
CA LEU A 66 2.81 11.76 5.91
C LEU A 66 1.33 11.40 5.90
N PHE A 67 0.64 11.86 4.88
CA PHE A 67 -0.69 11.42 4.52
C PHE A 67 -0.69 10.89 3.09
N PHE A 68 -1.44 9.82 2.84
CA PHE A 68 -1.72 9.35 1.50
C PHE A 68 -3.04 8.59 1.46
N ARG A 69 -3.53 8.40 0.24
CA ARG A 69 -4.57 7.43 -0.08
C ARG A 69 -4.04 6.37 -1.03
N ALA A 70 -4.63 5.18 -1.03
CA ALA A 70 -4.35 4.15 -2.01
C ALA A 70 -5.63 3.39 -2.35
N LYS A 71 -5.86 3.17 -3.65
CA LYS A 71 -6.93 2.30 -4.14
C LYS A 71 -6.36 0.93 -4.43
N LEU A 72 -6.97 -0.10 -3.87
CA LEU A 72 -6.64 -1.51 -4.08
C LEU A 72 -7.90 -2.26 -4.54
N THR A 73 -7.68 -3.46 -5.05
CA THR A 73 -8.72 -4.50 -5.22
C THR A 73 -8.22 -5.72 -4.47
N LEU A 74 -8.77 -5.96 -3.29
CA LEU A 74 -8.35 -7.07 -2.42
C LEU A 74 -8.98 -8.41 -2.81
N GLY A 75 -10.12 -8.41 -3.50
CA GLY A 75 -10.79 -9.63 -3.90
C GLY A 75 -12.03 -9.41 -4.77
N GLN A 76 -12.96 -10.36 -4.70
CA GLN A 76 -14.25 -10.31 -5.39
C GLN A 76 -15.38 -10.19 -4.36
N GLU A 77 -16.27 -9.21 -4.55
CA GLU A 77 -17.51 -9.06 -3.81
C GLU A 77 -18.63 -9.86 -4.49
N ILE A 78 -19.04 -10.96 -3.86
CA ILE A 78 -20.20 -11.75 -4.29
C ILE A 78 -21.36 -11.46 -3.35
N ASN A 79 -22.41 -10.83 -3.87
CA ASN A 79 -23.64 -10.56 -3.15
C ASN A 79 -24.83 -10.62 -4.11
N ARG A 80 -26.05 -10.41 -3.58
CA ARG A 80 -27.28 -10.47 -4.37
C ARG A 80 -27.31 -9.47 -5.54
N ASP A 81 -26.66 -8.32 -5.38
CA ASP A 81 -26.65 -7.24 -6.38
C ASP A 81 -25.60 -7.48 -7.48
N THR A 82 -24.55 -8.25 -7.19
CA THR A 82 -23.46 -8.55 -8.14
C THR A 82 -23.64 -9.87 -8.86
N GLY A 83 -24.49 -10.77 -8.34
CA GLY A 83 -24.74 -12.07 -8.95
C GLY A 83 -23.58 -13.04 -8.78
N PRO A 84 -23.61 -14.20 -9.47
CA PRO A 84 -22.64 -15.27 -9.29
C PRO A 84 -21.22 -14.92 -9.80
N ASP A 85 -21.12 -14.02 -10.77
CA ASP A 85 -19.85 -13.59 -11.34
C ASP A 85 -19.10 -12.61 -10.41
N GLY A 86 -19.80 -12.03 -9.43
CA GLY A 86 -19.25 -11.07 -8.49
C GLY A 86 -18.80 -9.77 -9.17
N ARG A 87 -18.07 -8.95 -8.42
CA ARG A 87 -17.31 -7.82 -8.97
C ARG A 87 -16.02 -7.61 -8.18
N PRO A 88 -14.99 -7.01 -8.77
CA PRO A 88 -13.80 -6.60 -8.03
C PRO A 88 -14.18 -5.69 -6.86
N SER A 89 -13.63 -5.97 -5.67
CA SER A 89 -13.78 -5.09 -4.52
C SER A 89 -13.13 -3.73 -4.79
N ARG A 90 -13.69 -2.70 -4.16
CA ARG A 90 -13.13 -1.35 -4.20
C ARG A 90 -12.64 -0.97 -2.82
N ASP A 91 -11.35 -1.19 -2.56
CA ASP A 91 -10.74 -0.90 -1.26
C ASP A 91 -9.99 0.44 -1.26
N LEU A 92 -10.49 1.42 -0.50
CA LEU A 92 -9.84 2.71 -0.30
C LEU A 92 -9.13 2.74 1.05
N PHE A 93 -7.80 2.80 1.01
CA PHE A 93 -6.96 3.01 2.18
C PHE A 93 -6.61 4.49 2.32
N GLU A 94 -6.69 5.00 3.54
CA GLU A 94 -6.25 6.35 3.92
C GLU A 94 -5.31 6.25 5.11
N PHE A 95 -4.07 6.69 4.93
CA PHE A 95 -3.07 6.76 5.98
C PHE A 95 -2.88 8.20 6.45
N ASP A 96 -2.82 8.38 7.76
CA ASP A 96 -2.41 9.64 8.40
C ASP A 96 -1.48 9.32 9.56
N GLY A 97 -0.24 9.81 9.49
CA GLY A 97 0.78 9.51 10.47
C GLY A 97 2.12 10.18 10.22
N THR A 98 3.18 9.53 10.67
CA THR A 98 4.54 10.01 10.57
C THR A 98 5.45 9.03 9.84
N LEU A 99 6.38 9.59 9.08
CA LEU A 99 7.46 8.90 8.40
C LEU A 99 8.78 9.35 9.00
N ASP A 100 9.46 8.45 9.70
CA ASP A 100 10.86 8.62 10.07
C ASP A 100 11.76 7.63 9.33
N GLY A 101 13.08 7.79 9.49
CA GLY A 101 14.07 6.95 8.80
C GLY A 101 14.07 5.47 9.23
N LYS A 102 13.21 5.06 10.16
CA LYS A 102 13.10 3.68 10.69
C LYS A 102 11.68 3.14 10.67
N ARG A 103 10.65 4.00 10.65
CA ARG A 103 9.25 3.61 10.80
C ARG A 103 8.30 4.50 10.01
N LEU A 104 7.22 3.89 9.57
CA LEU A 104 5.99 4.54 9.14
C LEU A 104 4.90 4.16 10.17
N SER A 105 4.43 5.13 10.94
CA SER A 105 3.53 4.90 12.08
C SER A 105 2.36 5.87 12.04
N GLY A 106 1.14 5.40 12.25
CA GLY A 106 -0.04 6.26 12.18
C GLY A 106 -1.33 5.48 12.24
N SER A 107 -2.41 6.14 11.84
CA SER A 107 -3.68 5.47 11.62
C SER A 107 -3.88 5.13 10.15
N LEU A 108 -4.37 3.93 9.90
CA LEU A 108 -4.83 3.46 8.59
C LEU A 108 -6.33 3.28 8.66
N THR A 109 -7.06 3.85 7.71
CA THR A 109 -8.51 3.66 7.56
C THR A 109 -8.78 2.94 6.25
N HIS A 110 -9.50 1.82 6.29
CA HIS A 110 -9.95 1.05 5.13
C HIS A 110 -11.45 1.28 4.92
N ARG A 111 -11.84 1.66 3.71
CA ARG A 111 -13.23 1.95 3.33
C ARG A 111 -13.63 1.16 2.09
N ASP A 112 -14.92 0.81 2.05
CA ASP A 112 -15.60 0.36 0.83
C ASP A 112 -15.80 1.55 -0.13
N GLY A 113 -15.18 1.47 -1.30
CA GLY A 113 -15.26 2.46 -2.37
C GLY A 113 -16.58 2.47 -3.13
N TYR A 114 -17.42 1.45 -3.01
CA TYR A 114 -18.80 1.47 -3.47
C TYR A 114 -19.75 2.15 -2.47
N ARG A 115 -19.35 2.27 -1.20
CA ARG A 115 -20.16 2.86 -0.11
C ARG A 115 -19.39 3.96 0.63
N PRO A 116 -19.04 5.06 -0.04
CA PRO A 116 -18.17 6.10 0.54
C PRO A 116 -18.77 6.84 1.74
N SER A 117 -20.09 6.77 1.94
CA SER A 117 -20.78 7.35 3.09
C SER A 117 -20.69 6.49 4.36
N GLU A 118 -20.36 5.21 4.23
CA GLU A 118 -20.20 4.33 5.38
C GLU A 118 -18.87 4.61 6.11
N PRO A 119 -18.83 4.50 7.45
CA PRO A 119 -17.58 4.63 8.18
C PRO A 119 -16.64 3.49 7.79
N GLY A 120 -15.36 3.80 7.59
CA GLY A 120 -14.33 2.80 7.37
C GLY A 120 -13.84 2.18 8.68
N GLU A 121 -13.17 1.03 8.55
CA GLU A 121 -12.44 0.41 9.64
C GLU A 121 -11.12 1.15 9.87
N ARG A 122 -10.85 1.54 11.11
CA ARG A 122 -9.65 2.29 11.47
C ARG A 122 -8.80 1.51 12.44
N GLU A 123 -7.53 1.39 12.13
CA GLU A 123 -6.53 0.76 12.99
C GLU A 123 -5.27 1.63 13.14
N THR A 124 -4.48 1.35 14.18
CA THR A 124 -3.16 1.96 14.36
C THR A 124 -2.12 0.99 13.84
N VAL A 125 -1.29 1.44 12.90
CA VAL A 125 -0.26 0.63 12.26
C VAL A 125 1.13 1.17 12.53
N THR A 126 2.13 0.29 12.56
CA THR A 126 3.54 0.65 12.59
C THR A 126 4.31 -0.32 11.71
N LEU A 127 4.78 0.20 10.58
CA LEU A 127 5.58 -0.51 9.60
C LEU A 127 7.06 -0.16 9.86
N LYS A 128 7.90 -1.17 10.02
CA LYS A 128 9.33 -0.99 10.27
C LYS A 128 10.08 -0.96 8.94
N LEU A 129 11.14 -0.18 8.85
CA LEU A 129 12.04 -0.21 7.69
C LEU A 129 12.58 -1.62 7.50
N ASP A 130 12.29 -2.19 6.34
CA ASP A 130 12.86 -3.44 5.85
C ASP A 130 14.17 -3.10 5.12
N ARG A 131 15.31 -3.37 5.77
CA ARG A 131 16.61 -2.96 5.25
C ARG A 131 16.98 -3.66 3.95
N GLU A 132 16.60 -4.92 3.82
CA GLU A 132 16.95 -5.72 2.65
C GLU A 132 16.12 -5.27 1.45
N ARG A 133 14.79 -5.21 1.59
CA ARG A 133 13.93 -4.70 0.52
C ARG A 133 14.20 -3.24 0.20
N SER A 134 14.60 -2.42 1.17
CA SER A 134 15.04 -1.04 0.91
C SER A 134 16.34 -0.95 0.11
N ALA A 135 17.26 -1.91 0.27
CA ALA A 135 18.48 -1.97 -0.53
C ALA A 135 18.15 -2.38 -1.98
N GLN A 136 17.30 -3.39 -2.15
CA GLN A 136 16.82 -3.82 -3.48
C GLN A 136 16.06 -2.70 -4.19
N ALA A 137 15.12 -2.03 -3.52
CA ALA A 137 14.38 -0.90 -4.07
C ALA A 137 15.26 0.31 -4.42
N ARG A 138 16.48 0.39 -3.87
CA ARG A 138 17.47 1.41 -4.26
C ARG A 138 18.22 1.02 -5.54
N GLU A 139 18.52 -0.25 -5.70
CA GLU A 139 19.17 -0.80 -6.89
C GLU A 139 18.25 -0.73 -8.11
N PHE A 140 16.97 -1.04 -7.92
CA PHE A 140 15.93 -1.04 -8.96
C PHE A 140 15.02 0.19 -8.92
N ALA A 141 15.49 1.30 -8.33
CA ALA A 141 14.70 2.51 -8.25
C ALA A 141 14.33 3.00 -9.67
N PRO A 142 13.10 3.49 -9.89
CA PRO A 142 12.70 4.02 -11.19
C PRO A 142 13.57 5.22 -11.58
N ALA A 143 13.82 5.39 -12.89
CA ALA A 143 14.67 6.48 -13.37
C ALA A 143 14.10 7.88 -13.05
N SER A 144 12.76 8.00 -13.01
CA SER A 144 12.04 9.23 -12.65
C SER A 144 10.64 8.91 -12.14
N ARG A 145 9.97 9.88 -11.48
CA ARG A 145 8.56 9.73 -11.09
C ARG A 145 7.67 9.50 -12.30
N LYS A 146 7.98 10.14 -13.44
CA LYS A 146 7.24 9.96 -14.70
C LYS A 146 7.36 8.54 -15.23
N THR A 147 8.56 7.96 -15.20
CA THR A 147 8.79 6.56 -15.58
C THR A 147 7.99 5.62 -14.67
N TRP A 148 8.08 5.81 -13.36
CA TRP A 148 7.34 5.04 -12.36
C TRP A 148 5.81 5.10 -12.55
N GLN A 149 5.27 6.27 -12.95
CA GLN A 149 3.84 6.43 -13.23
C GLN A 149 3.40 5.67 -14.49
N ALA A 150 4.29 5.49 -15.47
CA ALA A 150 4.01 4.83 -16.73
C ALA A 150 4.17 3.31 -16.66
N GLU A 151 4.82 2.78 -15.63
CA GLU A 151 4.99 1.33 -15.43
C GLU A 151 3.64 0.61 -15.29
N ASP A 152 3.58 -0.62 -15.77
CA ASP A 152 2.43 -1.48 -15.51
C ASP A 152 2.35 -1.78 -14.01
N LEU A 153 1.11 -1.86 -13.50
CA LEU A 153 0.84 -2.15 -12.10
C LEU A 153 0.09 -3.48 -12.00
N PRO A 154 0.78 -4.64 -12.13
CA PRO A 154 0.15 -5.92 -11.86
C PRO A 154 -0.35 -5.96 -10.42
N MET A 155 -1.46 -6.67 -10.19
CA MET A 155 -2.23 -6.66 -8.94
C MET A 155 -2.65 -5.24 -8.50
N GLY A 156 -2.76 -4.33 -9.47
CA GLY A 156 -3.27 -2.98 -9.32
C GLY A 156 -4.79 -2.94 -9.09
N PRO A 157 -5.33 -1.77 -8.68
CA PRO A 157 -6.77 -1.58 -8.53
C PRO A 157 -7.51 -1.75 -9.86
N GLN A 158 -8.64 -2.43 -9.82
CA GLN A 158 -9.58 -2.58 -10.93
C GLN A 158 -10.75 -1.59 -10.77
N TRP A 159 -10.41 -0.30 -10.68
CA TRP A 159 -11.36 0.79 -10.41
C TRP A 159 -11.69 1.62 -11.63
#